data_AF-A0A0W1AD29-F1
#
_entry.id   AF-A0A0W1AD29-F1
#
_cell.length_a   1.000
_cell.length_b   1.000
_cell.length_c   1.000
_cell.angle_alpha   90.00
_cell.angle_beta   90.00
_cell.angle_gamma   90.00
#
_symmetry.space_group_name_H-M   'P 1'
#
loop_
_entity.id
_entity.type
_entity.pdbx_description
1 polymer ?
#
loop_
_entity_poly.entity_id
_entity_poly.type
_entity_poly.pdbx_seq_one_letter_code
_entity_poly.pdbx_strand_id
1 'polypeptide(L)'
;MHRIFRSSNVDQCISTIEKFIIHANELGRSNKEAIGDLIAFFMKKPLPNSLLENNNDPKVASIKRMCRVMDSRVRMGLLLAIPEVCSKFGDDEADMPSILSEKDAAVHLISEFYHRLRNEPTNQMHFKMNDAWANIKTKSTETALLFCMQTFVPALIIEGDFPNEKRKIALFQEVLGALECKTTLVYTRNGITSKNPQGMTCFLKSMNIANRLSLTHGSFEDWTANDMQHFVQMVKSCPDLTHLSLAHMNIDACCKDEAKFKCILDLISLPQLHYLNLSGNHMNHLNKEQRQRLESAMSRSPIEVIQLRSTPEKIASSHRLFVSSKNVLGEKSKAADKTDEDVSLYTMLL
;
A
#
# COMPACT_ATOMS: atom_id res chain seq x y z
N MET A 1 16.65 17.12 -39.81
CA MET A 1 15.61 16.83 -38.81
C MET A 1 15.79 15.36 -38.38
N HIS A 2 15.79 15.05 -37.08
CA HIS A 2 16.17 13.76 -36.46
C HIS A 2 17.68 13.42 -36.42
N ARG A 3 18.46 14.16 -35.63
CA ARG A 3 19.61 13.54 -34.95
C ARG A 3 19.08 12.86 -33.69
N ILE A 4 18.95 11.56 -33.88
CA ILE A 4 18.49 10.53 -32.96
C ILE A 4 19.32 10.64 -31.68
N PHE A 5 18.65 10.71 -30.52
CA PHE A 5 19.22 10.35 -29.23
C PHE A 5 19.62 8.87 -29.31
N ARG A 6 20.76 8.58 -29.95
CA ARG A 6 21.40 7.27 -29.93
C ARG A 6 22.10 7.22 -28.58
N SER A 7 21.51 6.46 -27.65
CA SER A 7 21.92 6.29 -26.25
C SER A 7 22.09 7.60 -25.47
N SER A 8 21.02 8.17 -24.92
CA SER A 8 21.17 9.02 -23.74
C SER A 8 21.56 8.13 -22.57
N ASN A 9 22.87 8.06 -22.30
CA ASN A 9 23.41 7.49 -21.08
C ASN A 9 22.81 8.27 -19.88
N VAL A 10 22.57 7.61 -18.75
CA VAL A 10 22.05 8.21 -17.51
C VAL A 10 22.84 9.48 -17.16
N ASP A 11 24.16 9.48 -17.37
CA ASP A 11 25.06 10.63 -17.22
C ASP A 11 24.63 11.88 -18.01
N GLN A 12 24.11 11.71 -19.22
CA GLN A 12 23.63 12.83 -20.03
C GLN A 12 22.33 13.40 -19.46
N CYS A 13 21.45 12.54 -18.94
CA CYS A 13 20.25 12.96 -18.23
C CYS A 13 20.63 13.74 -16.96
N ILE A 14 21.53 13.20 -16.14
CA ILE A 14 22.07 13.86 -14.93
C ILE A 14 22.64 15.24 -15.29
N SER A 15 23.56 15.32 -16.25
CA SER A 15 24.18 16.59 -16.65
C SER A 15 23.15 17.62 -17.14
N THR A 16 22.08 17.18 -17.80
CA THR A 16 21.03 18.08 -18.27
C THR A 16 20.14 18.57 -17.13
N ILE A 17 19.81 17.70 -16.18
CA ILE A 17 19.07 18.07 -14.97
C ILE A 17 19.89 19.07 -14.14
N GLU A 18 21.18 18.81 -13.91
CA GLU A 18 22.07 19.70 -13.15
C GLU A 18 22.20 21.08 -13.81
N LYS A 19 22.34 21.15 -15.14
CA LYS A 19 22.36 22.44 -15.87
C LYS A 19 21.06 23.23 -15.72
N PHE A 20 19.93 22.53 -15.69
CA PHE A 20 18.63 23.16 -15.45
C PHE A 20 18.53 23.69 -14.01
N ILE A 21 18.97 22.92 -13.01
CA ILE A 21 18.99 23.33 -11.60
C ILE A 21 19.87 24.57 -11.40
N ILE A 22 21.10 24.57 -11.95
CA ILE A 22 22.00 25.73 -11.88
C ILE A 22 21.32 26.97 -12.45
N HIS A 23 20.64 26.84 -13.59
CA HIS A 23 19.93 27.95 -14.19
C HIS A 23 18.73 28.43 -13.37
N ALA A 24 17.99 27.52 -12.75
CA ALA A 24 16.91 27.89 -11.85
C ALA A 24 17.43 28.70 -10.64
N ASN A 25 18.60 28.34 -10.11
CA ASN A 25 19.27 29.10 -9.06
C ASN A 25 19.72 30.50 -9.51
N GLU A 26 20.24 30.63 -10.73
CA GLU A 26 20.56 31.94 -11.34
C GLU A 26 19.31 32.86 -11.39
N LEU A 27 18.12 32.28 -11.48
CA LEU A 27 16.83 32.97 -11.48
C LEU A 27 16.18 33.08 -10.09
N GLY A 28 16.91 32.75 -9.02
CA GLY A 28 16.47 32.91 -7.63
C GLY A 28 15.54 31.82 -7.10
N ARG A 29 15.46 30.66 -7.77
CA ARG A 29 14.71 29.49 -7.27
C ARG A 29 15.66 28.53 -6.57
N SER A 30 15.19 27.83 -5.55
CA SER A 30 15.99 26.81 -4.86
C SER A 30 16.15 25.54 -5.72
N ASN A 31 17.19 24.74 -5.44
CA ASN A 31 17.36 23.39 -6.01
C ASN A 31 16.09 22.55 -5.87
N LYS A 32 15.44 22.64 -4.70
CA LYS A 32 14.27 21.85 -4.37
C LYS A 32 13.04 22.24 -5.19
N GLU A 33 12.80 23.54 -5.38
CA GLU A 33 11.75 24.04 -6.27
C GLU A 33 12.00 23.64 -7.73
N ALA A 34 13.25 23.74 -8.21
CA ALA A 34 13.62 23.36 -9.56
C ALA A 34 13.37 21.86 -9.82
N ILE A 35 13.76 21.00 -8.88
CA ILE A 35 13.51 19.55 -8.99
C ILE A 35 12.00 19.25 -8.93
N GLY A 36 11.25 19.90 -8.03
CA GLY A 36 9.80 19.77 -7.95
C GLY A 36 9.09 20.11 -9.27
N ASP A 37 9.51 21.21 -9.90
CA ASP A 37 9.08 21.60 -11.24
C ASP A 37 9.37 20.52 -12.29
N LEU A 38 10.58 19.96 -12.29
CA LEU A 38 11.00 18.91 -13.22
C LEU A 38 10.13 17.67 -13.10
N ILE A 39 9.92 17.18 -11.88
CA ILE A 39 9.09 16.00 -11.60
C ILE A 39 7.65 16.26 -12.05
N ALA A 40 7.11 17.43 -11.69
CA ALA A 40 5.77 17.84 -12.08
C ALA A 40 5.59 17.86 -13.60
N PHE A 41 6.56 18.44 -14.32
CA PHE A 41 6.53 18.48 -15.78
C PHE A 41 6.69 17.10 -16.42
N PHE A 42 7.59 16.26 -15.89
CA PHE A 42 7.78 14.88 -16.34
C PHE A 42 6.52 14.03 -16.16
N MET A 43 5.83 14.20 -15.03
CA MET A 43 4.57 13.54 -14.71
C MET A 43 3.35 14.13 -15.44
N LYS A 44 3.56 15.13 -16.31
CA LYS A 44 2.50 15.87 -17.02
C LYS A 44 1.48 16.53 -16.09
N LYS A 45 1.93 16.96 -14.90
CA LYS A 45 1.17 17.71 -13.90
C LYS A 45 1.87 19.06 -13.63
N PRO A 46 2.03 19.93 -14.63
CA PRO A 46 2.80 21.17 -14.47
C PRO A 46 2.26 22.02 -13.32
N LEU A 47 3.18 22.59 -12.54
CA LEU A 47 2.85 23.47 -11.42
C LEU A 47 2.72 24.91 -11.91
N PRO A 48 1.78 25.71 -11.36
CA PRO A 48 1.69 27.13 -11.66
C PRO A 48 3.01 27.84 -11.37
N ASN A 49 3.39 28.79 -12.22
CA ASN A 49 4.66 29.54 -12.12
C ASN A 49 5.92 28.68 -12.24
N SER A 50 5.79 27.46 -12.78
CA SER A 50 6.94 26.63 -13.08
C SER A 50 7.79 27.27 -14.19
N LEU A 51 9.12 27.20 -14.04
CA LEU A 51 10.06 27.57 -15.11
C LEU A 51 9.80 26.72 -16.37
N LEU A 52 9.26 25.52 -16.23
CA LEU A 52 9.05 24.59 -17.34
C LEU A 52 7.76 24.86 -18.14
N GLU A 53 6.89 25.78 -17.73
CA GLU A 53 5.71 26.15 -18.53
C GLU A 53 6.10 27.07 -19.68
N ASN A 54 6.55 28.29 -19.39
CA ASN A 54 6.65 29.37 -20.41
C ASN A 54 8.08 29.85 -20.72
N ASN A 55 9.11 29.28 -20.09
CA ASN A 55 10.49 29.69 -20.37
C ASN A 55 11.06 28.96 -21.61
N ASN A 56 11.63 29.73 -22.54
CA ASN A 56 12.22 29.25 -23.80
C ASN A 56 13.76 29.25 -23.79
N ASP A 57 14.39 29.56 -22.65
CA ASP A 57 15.84 29.48 -22.48
C ASP A 57 16.35 28.10 -22.94
N PRO A 58 17.48 28.02 -23.68
CA PRO A 58 18.00 26.75 -24.19
C PRO A 58 18.18 25.64 -23.13
N LYS A 59 18.57 26.00 -21.89
CA LYS A 59 18.74 25.05 -20.77
C LYS A 59 17.38 24.47 -20.36
N VAL A 60 16.35 25.32 -20.27
CA VAL A 60 14.96 24.91 -19.98
C VAL A 60 14.35 24.13 -21.15
N ALA A 61 14.53 24.60 -22.39
CA ALA A 61 14.04 23.95 -23.59
C ALA A 61 14.62 22.54 -23.77
N SER A 62 15.88 22.33 -23.38
CA SER A 62 16.55 21.03 -23.44
C SER A 62 15.91 20.01 -22.50
N ILE A 63 15.65 20.37 -21.24
CA ILE A 63 15.01 19.47 -20.28
C ILE A 63 13.53 19.25 -20.62
N LYS A 64 12.79 20.29 -21.08
CA LYS A 64 11.41 20.14 -21.58
C LYS A 64 11.35 19.13 -22.73
N ARG A 65 12.29 19.22 -23.67
CA ARG A 65 12.38 18.31 -24.80
C ARG A 65 12.60 16.88 -24.29
N MET A 66 13.55 16.68 -23.37
CA MET A 66 13.86 15.38 -22.80
C MET A 66 12.64 14.73 -22.12
N CYS A 67 11.90 15.46 -21.28
CA CYS A 67 10.70 14.97 -20.62
C CYS A 67 9.56 14.61 -21.60
N ARG A 68 9.53 15.25 -22.79
CA ARG A 68 8.53 14.99 -23.84
C ARG A 68 8.92 13.86 -24.80
N VAL A 69 10.15 13.35 -24.74
CA VAL A 69 10.58 12.25 -25.60
C VAL A 69 9.85 10.96 -25.21
N MET A 70 9.26 10.29 -26.20
CA MET A 70 8.58 9.00 -26.03
C MET A 70 9.53 7.79 -26.18
N ASP A 71 10.80 7.99 -26.57
CA ASP A 71 11.82 6.93 -26.60
C ASP A 71 12.02 6.35 -25.19
N SER A 72 11.87 5.03 -25.08
CA SER A 72 11.92 4.31 -23.80
C SER A 72 13.26 4.42 -23.10
N ARG A 73 14.38 4.55 -23.82
CA ARG A 73 15.72 4.68 -23.22
C ARG A 73 15.93 6.06 -22.62
N VAL A 74 15.43 7.11 -23.27
CA VAL A 74 15.48 8.47 -22.72
C VAL A 74 14.60 8.59 -21.48
N ARG A 75 13.40 7.99 -21.52
CA ARG A 75 12.51 7.92 -20.36
C ARG A 75 13.16 7.15 -19.20
N MET A 76 13.74 5.98 -19.48
CA MET A 76 14.45 5.19 -18.46
C MET A 76 15.66 5.94 -17.90
N GLY A 77 16.44 6.61 -18.76
CA GLY A 77 17.56 7.45 -18.34
C GLY A 77 17.13 8.59 -17.41
N LEU A 78 16.00 9.25 -17.69
CA LEU A 78 15.41 10.25 -16.80
C LEU A 78 14.92 9.66 -15.47
N LEU A 79 14.26 8.50 -15.52
CA LEU A 79 13.78 7.80 -14.32
C LEU A 79 14.93 7.40 -13.38
N LEU A 80 16.11 7.08 -13.94
CA LEU A 80 17.31 6.75 -13.15
C LEU A 80 18.08 8.00 -12.71
N ALA A 81 18.10 9.05 -13.53
CA ALA A 81 18.84 10.28 -13.24
C ALA A 81 18.15 11.17 -12.19
N ILE A 82 16.81 11.26 -12.20
CA ILE A 82 16.06 12.09 -11.25
C ILE A 82 16.37 11.70 -9.79
N PRO A 83 16.31 10.41 -9.40
CA PRO A 83 16.64 9.96 -8.05
C PRO A 83 18.08 10.25 -7.66
N GLU A 84 19.04 9.99 -8.55
CA GLU A 84 20.47 10.22 -8.31
C GLU A 84 20.80 11.71 -8.14
N VAL A 85 20.08 12.59 -8.84
CA VAL A 85 20.18 14.03 -8.60
C VAL A 85 19.50 14.42 -7.29
N CYS A 86 18.35 13.83 -6.95
CA CYS A 86 17.67 14.10 -5.69
C CYS A 86 18.55 13.74 -4.48
N SER A 87 19.27 12.61 -4.52
CA SER A 87 20.19 12.22 -3.43
C SER A 87 21.39 13.14 -3.25
N LYS A 88 21.72 13.98 -4.25
CA LYS A 88 22.76 15.03 -4.08
C LYS A 88 22.25 16.24 -3.31
N PHE A 89 20.93 16.42 -3.23
CA PHE A 89 20.29 17.65 -2.74
C PHE A 89 19.24 17.41 -1.64
N GLY A 90 18.92 16.15 -1.32
CA GLY A 90 18.04 15.72 -0.25
C GLY A 90 18.84 15.31 1.00
N ASP A 91 18.13 15.22 2.13
CA ASP A 91 18.66 14.64 3.36
C ASP A 91 18.30 13.14 3.39
N ASP A 92 19.31 12.27 3.50
CA ASP A 92 19.16 10.82 3.32
C ASP A 92 18.56 10.08 4.54
N GLU A 93 18.32 10.75 5.67
CA GLU A 93 17.97 10.12 6.95
C GLU A 93 16.64 10.58 7.59
N ALA A 94 15.70 11.12 6.80
CA ALA A 94 14.42 11.59 7.34
C ALA A 94 13.29 10.55 7.21
N ASP A 95 12.58 10.27 8.31
CA ASP A 95 11.38 9.44 8.27
C ASP A 95 10.27 10.08 7.41
N MET A 96 9.57 9.26 6.62
CA MET A 96 8.51 9.65 5.68
C MET A 96 7.47 10.67 6.22
N PRO A 97 6.93 10.52 7.44
CA PRO A 97 6.03 11.53 8.04
C PRO A 97 6.66 12.91 8.21
N SER A 98 7.96 12.97 8.54
CA SER A 98 8.71 14.23 8.68
C SER A 98 8.89 14.89 7.32
N ILE A 99 9.31 14.11 6.31
CA ILE A 99 9.52 14.58 4.93
C ILE A 99 8.25 15.22 4.37
N LEU A 100 7.10 14.56 4.52
CA LEU A 100 5.84 15.04 3.95
C LEU A 100 5.38 16.36 4.58
N SER A 101 5.85 16.70 5.78
CA SER A 101 5.47 17.92 6.49
C SER A 101 6.24 19.18 6.03
N GLU A 102 7.33 19.00 5.29
CA GLU A 102 8.25 20.08 4.88
C GLU A 102 7.77 20.85 3.65
N LYS A 103 8.18 22.13 3.57
CA LYS A 103 7.87 23.03 2.44
C LYS A 103 8.46 22.54 1.11
N ASP A 104 9.44 21.62 1.16
CA ASP A 104 10.19 21.10 0.02
C ASP A 104 10.26 19.56 0.00
N ALA A 105 9.18 18.89 0.42
CA ALA A 105 9.08 17.44 0.59
C ALA A 105 9.43 16.59 -0.66
N ALA A 106 9.37 17.15 -1.88
CA ALA A 106 9.50 16.38 -3.12
C ALA A 106 10.88 15.73 -3.30
N VAL A 107 11.97 16.49 -3.07
CA VAL A 107 13.36 15.98 -3.23
C VAL A 107 13.66 14.92 -2.18
N HIS A 108 13.32 15.22 -0.93
CA HIS A 108 13.51 14.34 0.21
C HIS A 108 12.73 13.03 0.06
N LEU A 109 11.48 13.12 -0.42
CA LEU A 109 10.64 11.94 -0.67
C LEU A 109 11.25 11.01 -1.72
N ILE A 110 11.77 11.57 -2.81
CA ILE A 110 12.43 10.77 -3.85
C ILE A 110 13.75 10.20 -3.35
N SER A 111 14.53 10.99 -2.59
CA SER A 111 15.79 10.51 -2.01
C SER A 111 15.55 9.32 -1.08
N GLU A 112 14.55 9.41 -0.20
CA GLU A 112 14.22 8.35 0.75
C GLU A 112 13.77 7.07 0.04
N PHE A 113 12.89 7.19 -0.96
CA PHE A 113 12.49 6.02 -1.76
C PHE A 113 13.67 5.36 -2.46
N TYR A 114 14.57 6.16 -3.03
CA TYR A 114 15.76 5.69 -3.72
C TYR A 114 16.77 5.04 -2.77
N HIS A 115 17.00 5.66 -1.60
CA HIS A 115 17.87 5.15 -0.55
C HIS A 115 17.39 3.79 -0.04
N ARG A 116 16.09 3.66 0.31
CA ARG A 116 15.50 2.38 0.73
C ARG A 116 15.59 1.32 -0.36
N LEU A 117 15.32 1.67 -1.62
CA LEU A 117 15.43 0.71 -2.72
C LEU A 117 16.87 0.18 -2.87
N ARG A 118 17.87 1.04 -2.71
CA ARG A 118 19.28 0.68 -2.88
C ARG A 118 19.84 -0.11 -1.71
N ASN A 119 19.50 0.30 -0.48
CA ASN A 119 20.14 -0.20 0.74
C ASN A 119 19.30 -1.27 1.45
N GLU A 120 17.98 -1.31 1.21
CA GLU A 120 17.03 -2.26 1.80
C GLU A 120 16.07 -2.91 0.78
N PRO A 121 16.56 -3.48 -0.34
CA PRO A 121 15.71 -3.92 -1.46
C PRO A 121 14.73 -5.06 -1.11
N THR A 122 14.98 -5.80 -0.03
CA THR A 122 14.10 -6.89 0.43
C THR A 122 13.05 -6.45 1.44
N ASN A 123 13.18 -5.24 2.00
CA ASN A 123 12.22 -4.71 2.96
C ASN A 123 11.03 -4.10 2.21
N GLN A 124 9.83 -4.48 2.64
CA GLN A 124 8.63 -3.82 2.15
C GLN A 124 8.60 -2.38 2.67
N MET A 125 8.30 -1.42 1.81
CA MET A 125 8.20 -0.03 2.24
C MET A 125 6.83 0.20 2.88
N HIS A 126 6.82 0.68 4.12
CA HIS A 126 5.57 0.99 4.82
C HIS A 126 5.17 2.45 4.55
N PHE A 127 4.02 2.63 3.92
CA PHE A 127 3.39 3.92 3.73
C PHE A 127 2.24 4.10 4.72
N LYS A 128 2.51 4.85 5.79
CA LYS A 128 1.52 5.16 6.83
C LYS A 128 0.60 6.31 6.40
N MET A 129 -0.64 5.97 6.05
CA MET A 129 -1.65 6.88 5.51
C MET A 129 -2.05 8.03 6.45
N ASN A 130 -2.20 7.76 7.75
CA ASN A 130 -2.73 8.74 8.70
C ASN A 130 -1.86 10.00 8.78
N ASP A 131 -0.56 9.80 8.87
CA ASP A 131 0.41 10.89 8.92
C ASP A 131 0.62 11.49 7.52
N ALA A 132 0.62 10.66 6.48
CA ALA A 132 0.85 11.11 5.12
C ALA A 132 -0.27 12.02 4.58
N TRP A 133 -1.54 11.66 4.76
CA TRP A 133 -2.66 12.47 4.25
C TRP A 133 -2.79 13.83 4.93
N ALA A 134 -2.47 13.90 6.23
CA ALA A 134 -2.46 15.16 6.96
C ALA A 134 -1.33 16.10 6.46
N ASN A 135 -0.23 15.52 5.98
CA ASN A 135 0.98 16.27 5.66
C ASN A 135 1.14 16.60 4.16
N ILE A 136 0.42 15.95 3.24
CA ILE A 136 0.43 16.32 1.81
C ILE A 136 -0.31 17.66 1.60
N LYS A 137 0.43 18.76 1.80
CA LYS A 137 -0.08 20.14 1.74
C LYS A 137 -0.04 20.74 0.35
N THR A 138 0.86 20.28 -0.52
CA THR A 138 1.12 20.89 -1.83
C THR A 138 0.94 19.91 -3.00
N LYS A 139 0.62 20.44 -4.18
CA LYS A 139 0.55 19.64 -5.42
C LYS A 139 1.92 19.08 -5.85
N SER A 140 3.01 19.75 -5.46
CA SER A 140 4.37 19.27 -5.67
C SER A 140 4.63 17.98 -4.88
N THR A 141 4.35 17.98 -3.57
CA THR A 141 4.47 16.79 -2.70
C THR A 141 3.63 15.63 -3.21
N GLU A 142 2.39 15.90 -3.59
CA GLU A 142 1.49 14.90 -4.19
C GLU A 142 2.08 14.30 -5.47
N THR A 143 2.62 15.14 -6.36
CA THR A 143 3.16 14.67 -7.63
C THR A 143 4.45 13.88 -7.44
N ALA A 144 5.29 14.28 -6.48
CA ALA A 144 6.48 13.52 -6.11
C ALA A 144 6.14 12.16 -5.52
N LEU A 145 5.10 12.06 -4.67
CA LEU A 145 4.63 10.78 -4.15
C LEU A 145 4.19 9.84 -5.27
N LEU A 146 3.37 10.34 -6.20
CA LEU A 146 2.90 9.54 -7.33
C LEU A 146 4.05 9.12 -8.25
N PHE A 147 5.02 10.01 -8.47
CA PHE A 147 6.26 9.67 -9.17
C PHE A 147 7.00 8.52 -8.48
N CYS A 148 7.16 8.58 -7.15
CA CYS A 148 7.84 7.55 -6.38
C CYS A 148 7.13 6.20 -6.49
N MET A 149 5.80 6.19 -6.35
CA MET A 149 4.98 4.98 -6.45
C MET A 149 5.07 4.33 -7.83
N GLN A 150 5.13 5.13 -8.91
CA GLN A 150 5.28 4.62 -10.27
C GLN A 150 6.70 4.17 -10.59
N THR A 151 7.72 4.83 -10.03
CA THR A 151 9.11 4.67 -10.47
C THR A 151 9.84 3.59 -9.68
N PHE A 152 9.63 3.54 -8.37
CA PHE A 152 10.43 2.67 -7.50
C PHE A 152 9.74 1.36 -7.14
N VAL A 153 8.42 1.25 -7.41
CA VAL A 153 7.49 0.16 -7.08
C VAL A 153 8.08 -0.87 -6.09
N PRO A 154 8.39 -0.45 -4.84
CA PRO A 154 8.72 -1.45 -3.82
C PRO A 154 7.46 -2.26 -3.55
N ALA A 155 7.62 -3.48 -3.04
CA ALA A 155 6.52 -4.15 -2.38
C ALA A 155 6.03 -3.24 -1.23
N LEU A 156 4.93 -2.53 -1.46
CA LEU A 156 4.42 -1.50 -0.57
C LEU A 156 3.43 -2.12 0.42
N ILE A 157 3.49 -1.66 1.66
CA ILE A 157 2.43 -1.84 2.65
C ILE A 157 1.77 -0.48 2.83
N ILE A 158 0.50 -0.35 2.46
CA ILE A 158 -0.30 0.84 2.77
C ILE A 158 -1.05 0.58 4.06
N GLU A 159 -0.73 1.34 5.10
CA GLU A 159 -1.23 1.11 6.46
C GLU A 159 -1.87 2.38 7.04
N GLY A 160 -3.06 2.27 7.63
CA GLY A 160 -3.69 3.36 8.40
C GLY A 160 -5.21 3.40 8.28
N ASP A 161 -5.82 4.53 8.62
CA ASP A 161 -7.27 4.69 8.57
C ASP A 161 -7.73 4.96 7.15
N PHE A 162 -8.85 4.33 6.75
CA PHE A 162 -9.40 4.55 5.42
C PHE A 162 -9.86 6.01 5.25
N PRO A 163 -9.52 6.70 4.14
CA PRO A 163 -9.86 8.11 3.96
C PRO A 163 -11.37 8.32 3.88
N ASN A 164 -11.89 9.24 4.69
CA ASN A 164 -13.32 9.57 4.77
C ASN A 164 -13.69 10.94 4.13
N GLU A 165 -12.70 11.80 3.89
CA GLU A 165 -12.89 13.10 3.24
C GLU A 165 -12.74 13.01 1.72
N LYS A 166 -13.59 13.72 0.96
CA LYS A 166 -13.60 13.70 -0.52
C LYS A 166 -12.22 13.95 -1.15
N ARG A 167 -11.46 14.92 -0.63
CA ARG A 167 -10.11 15.22 -1.13
C ARG A 167 -9.13 14.06 -0.87
N LYS A 168 -9.18 13.47 0.32
CA LYS A 168 -8.32 12.33 0.69
C LYS A 168 -8.68 11.08 -0.11
N ILE A 169 -9.97 10.85 -0.36
CA ILE A 169 -10.44 9.76 -1.24
C ILE A 169 -9.92 9.95 -2.67
N ALA A 170 -10.02 11.15 -3.23
CA ALA A 170 -9.53 11.43 -4.58
C ALA A 170 -8.01 11.19 -4.70
N LEU A 171 -7.24 11.68 -3.72
CA LEU A 171 -5.81 11.45 -3.67
C LEU A 171 -5.47 9.96 -3.51
N PHE A 172 -6.20 9.24 -2.66
CA PHE A 172 -6.01 7.80 -2.50
C PHE A 172 -6.28 7.05 -3.80
N GLN A 173 -7.30 7.44 -4.57
CA GLN A 173 -7.55 6.88 -5.91
C GLN A 173 -6.39 7.12 -6.88
N GLU A 174 -5.76 8.30 -6.84
CA GLU A 174 -4.56 8.57 -7.64
C GLU A 174 -3.39 7.68 -7.22
N VAL A 175 -3.19 7.47 -5.92
CA VAL A 175 -2.15 6.56 -5.40
C VAL A 175 -2.42 5.12 -5.82
N LEU A 176 -3.65 4.63 -5.68
CA LEU A 176 -4.03 3.29 -6.13
C LEU A 176 -3.78 3.09 -7.63
N GLY A 177 -4.05 4.12 -8.45
CA GLY A 177 -3.80 4.09 -9.90
C GLY A 177 -2.32 4.23 -10.29
N ALA A 178 -1.46 4.63 -9.36
CA ALA A 178 -0.02 4.75 -9.58
C ALA A 178 0.76 3.47 -9.24
N LEU A 179 0.13 2.50 -8.57
CA LEU A 179 0.77 1.24 -8.17
C LEU A 179 0.73 0.23 -9.30
N GLU A 180 1.89 -0.18 -9.79
CA GLU A 180 2.01 -1.16 -10.88
C GLU A 180 1.97 -2.62 -10.38
N CYS A 181 2.18 -2.84 -9.07
CA CYS A 181 2.25 -4.17 -8.46
C CYS A 181 1.19 -4.38 -7.38
N LYS A 182 0.88 -5.65 -7.13
CA LYS A 182 -0.02 -6.03 -6.04
C LYS A 182 0.61 -5.66 -4.70
N THR A 183 -0.20 -5.11 -3.82
CA THR A 183 0.20 -4.36 -2.63
C THR A 183 -0.49 -4.95 -1.40
N THR A 184 0.15 -4.85 -0.24
CA THR A 184 -0.49 -5.18 1.04
C THR A 184 -1.26 -3.96 1.54
N LEU A 185 -2.55 -4.13 1.81
CA LEU A 185 -3.42 -3.07 2.34
C LEU A 185 -3.83 -3.40 3.78
N VAL A 186 -3.54 -2.51 4.71
CA VAL A 186 -3.87 -2.65 6.13
C VAL A 186 -4.67 -1.44 6.58
N TYR A 187 -5.96 -1.64 6.84
CA TYR A 187 -6.84 -0.59 7.30
C TYR A 187 -7.21 -0.80 8.78
N THR A 188 -6.69 0.10 9.63
CA THR A 188 -6.73 0.01 11.09
C THR A 188 -8.01 0.54 11.72
N ARG A 189 -8.63 1.55 11.10
CA ARG A 189 -9.98 2.02 11.42
C ARG A 189 -10.73 2.19 10.12
N ASN A 190 -11.69 1.30 9.90
CA ASN A 190 -12.44 1.28 8.65
C ASN A 190 -13.69 2.15 8.77
N GLY A 191 -13.59 3.41 8.32
CA GLY A 191 -14.75 4.29 8.09
C GLY A 191 -15.60 3.89 6.87
N ILE A 192 -15.38 2.68 6.34
CA ILE A 192 -16.07 2.14 5.17
C ILE A 192 -17.48 1.77 5.62
N THR A 193 -18.47 2.52 5.16
CA THR A 193 -19.88 2.32 5.52
C THR A 193 -20.77 2.55 4.31
N SER A 194 -21.98 1.99 4.36
CA SER A 194 -23.04 2.23 3.38
C SER A 194 -23.41 3.72 3.25
N LYS A 195 -23.17 4.52 4.31
CA LYS A 195 -23.42 5.97 4.35
C LYS A 195 -22.41 6.80 3.54
N ASN A 196 -21.31 6.19 3.09
CA ASN A 196 -20.31 6.84 2.21
C ASN A 196 -20.09 6.05 0.91
N PRO A 197 -20.98 6.18 -0.09
CA PRO A 197 -20.90 5.41 -1.34
C PRO A 197 -19.60 5.64 -2.13
N GLN A 198 -19.05 6.86 -2.08
CA GLN A 198 -17.77 7.17 -2.73
C GLN A 198 -16.61 6.44 -2.05
N GLY A 199 -16.61 6.42 -0.72
CA GLY A 199 -15.65 5.65 0.08
C GLY A 199 -15.75 4.15 -0.21
N MET A 200 -16.96 3.59 -0.22
CA MET A 200 -17.19 2.18 -0.57
C MET A 200 -16.69 1.85 -1.98
N THR A 201 -17.01 2.69 -2.98
CA THR A 201 -16.52 2.49 -4.35
C THR A 201 -15.00 2.53 -4.43
N CYS A 202 -14.37 3.46 -3.72
CA CYS A 202 -12.91 3.55 -3.64
C CYS A 202 -12.29 2.34 -2.95
N PHE A 203 -12.90 1.86 -1.86
CA PHE A 203 -12.48 0.67 -1.15
C PHE A 203 -12.52 -0.57 -2.04
N LEU A 204 -13.65 -0.83 -2.70
CA LEU A 204 -13.79 -1.98 -3.60
C LEU A 204 -12.78 -1.92 -4.75
N LYS A 205 -12.50 -0.72 -5.30
CA LYS A 205 -11.44 -0.54 -6.30
C LYS A 205 -10.05 -0.85 -5.75
N SER A 206 -9.76 -0.49 -4.49
CA SER A 206 -8.48 -0.79 -3.85
C SER A 206 -8.21 -2.29 -3.74
N MET A 207 -9.24 -3.12 -3.60
CA MET A 207 -9.08 -4.57 -3.53
C MET A 207 -8.46 -5.18 -4.79
N ASN A 208 -8.68 -4.56 -5.97
CA ASN A 208 -8.12 -5.07 -7.23
C ASN A 208 -6.59 -5.03 -7.25
N ILE A 209 -5.96 -4.19 -6.44
CA ILE A 209 -4.51 -4.11 -6.32
C ILE A 209 -3.98 -4.87 -5.09
N ALA A 210 -4.84 -5.50 -4.29
CA ALA A 210 -4.43 -6.17 -3.06
C ALA A 210 -3.96 -7.61 -3.33
N ASN A 211 -2.80 -7.99 -2.80
CA ASN A 211 -2.46 -9.41 -2.60
C ASN A 211 -2.75 -9.88 -1.16
N ARG A 212 -2.76 -8.93 -0.22
CA ARG A 212 -3.09 -9.10 1.18
C ARG A 212 -3.95 -7.92 1.62
N LEU A 213 -5.08 -8.22 2.26
CA LEU A 213 -5.99 -7.20 2.79
C LEU A 213 -6.25 -7.48 4.27
N SER A 214 -6.04 -6.47 5.11
CA SER A 214 -6.39 -6.51 6.53
C SER A 214 -7.36 -5.38 6.85
N LEU A 215 -8.57 -5.75 7.28
CA LEU A 215 -9.58 -4.87 7.83
C LEU A 215 -9.66 -5.14 9.32
N THR A 216 -9.31 -4.14 10.13
CA THR A 216 -9.44 -4.24 11.59
C THR A 216 -10.25 -3.09 12.15
N HIS A 217 -10.84 -3.32 13.33
CA HIS A 217 -11.59 -2.33 14.10
C HIS A 217 -12.61 -1.54 13.27
N GLY A 218 -13.33 -2.24 12.38
CA GLY A 218 -14.49 -1.73 11.65
C GLY A 218 -15.78 -2.39 12.15
N SER A 219 -16.91 -2.02 11.55
CA SER A 219 -18.19 -2.65 11.87
C SER A 219 -18.88 -3.11 10.60
N PHE A 220 -18.82 -4.41 10.30
CA PHE A 220 -19.66 -5.02 9.26
C PHE A 220 -21.16 -4.99 9.61
N GLU A 221 -21.50 -4.66 10.87
CA GLU A 221 -22.89 -4.44 11.27
C GLU A 221 -23.56 -3.35 10.42
N ASP A 222 -22.84 -2.26 10.14
CA ASP A 222 -23.32 -1.09 9.39
C ASP A 222 -23.45 -1.32 7.87
N TRP A 223 -22.93 -2.44 7.37
CA TRP A 223 -22.99 -2.79 5.96
C TRP A 223 -24.34 -3.40 5.65
N THR A 224 -24.89 -3.13 4.46
CA THR A 224 -26.08 -3.84 4.00
C THR A 224 -25.70 -5.27 3.55
N ALA A 225 -26.68 -6.16 3.41
CA ALA A 225 -26.45 -7.48 2.82
C ALA A 225 -25.88 -7.36 1.38
N ASN A 226 -26.29 -6.32 0.63
CA ASN A 226 -25.78 -6.05 -0.71
C ASN A 226 -24.31 -5.60 -0.70
N ASP A 227 -23.91 -4.78 0.27
CA ASP A 227 -22.50 -4.37 0.43
C ASP A 227 -21.60 -5.58 0.73
N MET A 228 -22.06 -6.46 1.64
CA MET A 228 -21.37 -7.73 1.95
C MET A 228 -21.25 -8.61 0.71
N GLN A 229 -22.35 -8.77 -0.05
CA GLN A 229 -22.33 -9.56 -1.28
C GLN A 229 -21.35 -9.00 -2.30
N HIS A 230 -21.35 -7.67 -2.53
CA HIS A 230 -20.40 -7.02 -3.42
C HIS A 230 -18.95 -7.21 -2.97
N PHE A 231 -18.68 -7.08 -1.67
CA PHE A 231 -17.36 -7.34 -1.11
C PHE A 231 -16.90 -8.77 -1.40
N VAL A 232 -17.74 -9.78 -1.13
CA VAL A 232 -17.41 -11.19 -1.43
C VAL A 232 -17.21 -11.43 -2.92
N GLN A 233 -18.04 -10.83 -3.79
CA GLN A 233 -17.83 -10.92 -5.24
C GLN A 233 -16.51 -10.29 -5.67
N MET A 234 -16.10 -9.18 -5.06
CA MET A 234 -14.80 -8.56 -5.31
C MET A 234 -13.64 -9.43 -4.84
N VAL A 235 -13.72 -10.04 -3.64
CA VAL A 235 -12.71 -11.02 -3.19
C VAL A 235 -12.62 -12.17 -4.19
N LYS A 236 -13.77 -12.69 -4.64
CA LYS A 236 -13.85 -13.78 -5.62
C LYS A 236 -13.24 -13.41 -6.97
N SER A 237 -13.39 -12.17 -7.43
CA SER A 237 -12.84 -11.72 -8.71
C SER A 237 -11.35 -11.35 -8.65
N CYS A 238 -10.73 -11.36 -7.47
CA CYS A 238 -9.32 -11.00 -7.28
C CYS A 238 -8.47 -12.26 -7.02
N PRO A 239 -7.91 -12.91 -8.05
CA PRO A 239 -7.14 -14.15 -7.88
C PRO A 239 -5.84 -13.97 -7.09
N ASP A 240 -5.26 -12.76 -7.10
CA ASP A 240 -4.01 -12.47 -6.39
C ASP A 240 -4.21 -12.23 -4.88
N LEU A 241 -5.46 -12.01 -4.45
CA LEU A 241 -5.77 -11.79 -3.05
C LEU A 241 -5.77 -13.14 -2.33
N THR A 242 -4.65 -13.43 -1.67
CA THR A 242 -4.40 -14.73 -1.02
C THR A 242 -4.56 -14.67 0.50
N HIS A 243 -4.49 -13.46 1.09
CA HIS A 243 -4.61 -13.27 2.54
C HIS A 243 -5.69 -12.23 2.83
N LEU A 244 -6.67 -12.61 3.65
CA LEU A 244 -7.72 -11.72 4.11
C LEU A 244 -7.79 -11.76 5.64
N SER A 245 -7.67 -10.60 6.28
CA SER A 245 -7.93 -10.45 7.70
C SER A 245 -9.15 -9.56 7.90
N LEU A 246 -10.11 -10.07 8.66
CA LEU A 246 -11.34 -9.41 9.09
C LEU A 246 -11.41 -9.42 10.62
N ALA A 247 -10.26 -9.28 11.28
CA ALA A 247 -10.17 -9.36 12.72
C ALA A 247 -10.88 -8.16 13.39
N HIS A 248 -11.61 -8.39 14.48
CA HIS A 248 -12.32 -7.33 15.21
C HIS A 248 -13.26 -6.49 14.32
N MET A 249 -14.07 -7.15 13.50
CA MET A 249 -15.04 -6.54 12.58
C MET A 249 -16.50 -6.73 13.02
N ASN A 250 -16.73 -7.24 14.25
CA ASN A 250 -18.03 -7.58 14.83
C ASN A 250 -18.87 -8.54 13.96
N ILE A 251 -18.24 -9.59 13.42
CA ILE A 251 -18.91 -10.55 12.53
C ILE A 251 -20.04 -11.32 13.23
N ASP A 252 -20.02 -11.49 14.56
CA ASP A 252 -21.12 -12.13 15.30
C ASP A 252 -22.47 -11.41 15.10
N ALA A 253 -22.47 -10.08 15.04
CA ALA A 253 -23.66 -9.30 14.73
C ALA A 253 -24.14 -9.54 13.29
N CYS A 254 -23.22 -9.66 12.33
CA CYS A 254 -23.55 -9.98 10.94
C CYS A 254 -24.17 -11.37 10.79
N CYS A 255 -23.75 -12.34 11.60
CA CYS A 255 -24.27 -13.70 11.53
C CYS A 255 -25.75 -13.81 11.92
N LYS A 256 -26.33 -12.80 12.61
CA LYS A 256 -27.76 -12.74 12.92
C LYS A 256 -28.63 -12.50 11.68
N ASP A 257 -28.06 -11.94 10.62
CA ASP A 257 -28.70 -11.79 9.30
C ASP A 257 -28.26 -12.94 8.40
N GLU A 258 -29.22 -13.76 7.96
CA GLU A 258 -28.96 -14.95 7.15
C GLU A 258 -28.24 -14.63 5.82
N ALA A 259 -28.55 -13.50 5.18
CA ALA A 259 -27.92 -13.12 3.92
C ALA A 259 -26.46 -12.69 4.13
N LYS A 260 -26.16 -11.97 5.22
CA LYS A 260 -24.79 -11.62 5.61
C LYS A 260 -24.02 -12.85 6.07
N PHE A 261 -24.64 -13.74 6.85
CA PHE A 261 -24.01 -14.97 7.30
C PHE A 261 -23.59 -15.86 6.13
N LYS A 262 -24.46 -16.00 5.12
CA LYS A 262 -24.13 -16.68 3.88
C LYS A 262 -22.88 -16.10 3.21
N CYS A 263 -22.72 -14.77 3.18
CA CYS A 263 -21.51 -14.13 2.64
C CYS A 263 -20.24 -14.54 3.40
N ILE A 264 -20.30 -14.68 4.73
CA ILE A 264 -19.17 -15.18 5.53
C ILE A 264 -18.83 -16.63 5.19
N LEU A 265 -19.85 -17.48 5.04
CA LEU A 265 -19.65 -18.88 4.62
C LEU A 265 -19.07 -18.96 3.19
N ASP A 266 -19.53 -18.10 2.29
CA ASP A 266 -19.02 -18.01 0.93
C ASP A 266 -17.52 -17.62 0.92
N LEU A 267 -17.10 -16.67 1.76
CA LEU A 267 -15.67 -16.31 1.92
C LEU A 267 -14.81 -17.50 2.35
N ILE A 268 -15.30 -18.30 3.30
CA ILE A 268 -14.59 -19.50 3.79
C ILE A 268 -14.42 -20.55 2.69
N SER A 269 -15.27 -20.53 1.66
CA SER A 269 -15.21 -21.49 0.55
C SER A 269 -14.30 -21.06 -0.62
N LEU A 270 -13.70 -19.87 -0.57
CA LEU A 270 -12.94 -19.30 -1.68
C LEU A 270 -11.55 -19.96 -1.85
N PRO A 271 -11.28 -20.66 -2.96
CA PRO A 271 -10.06 -21.47 -3.13
C PRO A 271 -8.77 -20.67 -3.35
N GLN A 272 -8.87 -19.40 -3.72
CA GLN A 272 -7.70 -18.53 -3.90
C GLN A 272 -7.17 -17.97 -2.57
N LEU A 273 -7.97 -18.03 -1.49
CA LEU A 273 -7.53 -17.60 -0.17
C LEU A 273 -6.71 -18.74 0.47
N HIS A 274 -5.48 -18.41 0.87
CA HIS A 274 -4.63 -19.30 1.68
C HIS A 274 -4.76 -18.99 3.17
N TYR A 275 -5.14 -17.74 3.50
CA TYR A 275 -5.26 -17.27 4.87
C TYR A 275 -6.53 -16.43 5.07
N LEU A 276 -7.31 -16.78 6.08
CA LEU A 276 -8.48 -16.03 6.53
C LEU A 276 -8.46 -15.82 8.05
N ASN A 277 -8.31 -14.58 8.50
CA ASN A 277 -8.37 -14.24 9.92
C ASN A 277 -9.73 -13.66 10.31
N LEU A 278 -10.46 -14.39 11.16
CA LEU A 278 -11.74 -14.00 11.75
C LEU A 278 -11.64 -13.83 13.27
N SER A 279 -10.44 -13.67 13.83
CA SER A 279 -10.25 -13.50 15.27
C SER A 279 -10.88 -12.22 15.81
N GLY A 280 -11.19 -12.20 17.10
CA GLY A 280 -11.74 -11.00 17.75
C GLY A 280 -13.16 -10.63 17.35
N ASN A 281 -13.89 -11.51 16.66
CA ASN A 281 -15.26 -11.28 16.18
C ASN A 281 -16.37 -11.86 17.08
N HIS A 282 -16.05 -12.20 18.33
CA HIS A 282 -17.02 -12.75 19.29
C HIS A 282 -17.83 -13.96 18.75
N MET A 283 -17.19 -14.83 17.97
CA MET A 283 -17.82 -16.02 17.36
C MET A 283 -18.40 -17.01 18.39
N ASN A 284 -18.08 -16.83 19.67
CA ASN A 284 -18.70 -17.55 20.79
C ASN A 284 -20.19 -17.21 21.00
N HIS A 285 -20.68 -16.06 20.50
CA HIS A 285 -22.09 -15.65 20.59
C HIS A 285 -23.01 -16.30 19.55
N LEU A 286 -22.46 -17.05 18.60
CA LEU A 286 -23.26 -17.78 17.61
C LEU A 286 -24.10 -18.85 18.30
N ASN A 287 -25.36 -18.99 17.85
CA ASN A 287 -26.23 -20.06 18.31
C ASN A 287 -25.72 -21.43 17.79
N LYS A 288 -26.30 -22.52 18.32
CA LYS A 288 -25.86 -23.89 18.00
C LYS A 288 -25.90 -24.19 16.49
N GLU A 289 -26.96 -23.75 15.80
CA GLU A 289 -27.14 -23.99 14.36
C GLU A 289 -26.12 -23.22 13.52
N GLN A 290 -25.92 -21.93 13.80
CA GLN A 290 -24.92 -21.09 13.13
C GLN A 290 -23.51 -21.65 13.32
N ARG A 291 -23.18 -22.10 14.55
CA ARG A 291 -21.89 -22.72 14.84
C ARG A 291 -21.68 -23.99 14.03
N GLN A 292 -22.67 -24.88 13.97
CA GLN A 292 -22.59 -26.11 13.18
C GLN A 292 -22.39 -25.81 11.68
N ARG A 293 -23.06 -24.78 11.16
CA ARG A 293 -22.91 -24.35 9.75
C ARG A 293 -21.51 -23.80 9.49
N LEU A 294 -20.96 -23.01 10.41
CA LEU A 294 -19.60 -22.48 10.32
C LEU A 294 -18.55 -23.61 10.36
N GLU A 295 -18.66 -24.53 11.31
CA GLU A 295 -17.78 -25.69 11.44
C GLU A 295 -17.85 -26.59 10.19
N SER A 296 -19.05 -26.80 9.65
CA SER A 296 -19.27 -27.54 8.41
C SER A 296 -18.63 -26.84 7.19
N ALA A 297 -18.68 -25.51 7.13
CA ALA A 297 -18.03 -24.76 6.05
C ALA A 297 -16.49 -24.80 6.18
N MET A 298 -15.97 -24.64 7.39
CA MET A 298 -14.53 -24.71 7.66
C MET A 298 -13.93 -26.08 7.37
N SER A 299 -14.60 -27.16 7.78
CA SER A 299 -14.12 -28.54 7.51
C SER A 299 -14.05 -28.90 6.02
N ARG A 300 -14.75 -28.15 5.16
CA ARG A 300 -14.74 -28.30 3.70
C ARG A 300 -13.95 -27.19 2.99
N SER A 301 -13.38 -26.27 3.76
CA SER A 301 -12.71 -25.11 3.21
C SER A 301 -11.42 -25.52 2.50
N PRO A 302 -11.12 -24.93 1.34
CA PRO A 302 -9.81 -25.06 0.69
C PRO A 302 -8.72 -24.18 1.33
N ILE A 303 -9.08 -23.31 2.28
CA ILE A 303 -8.16 -22.34 2.88
C ILE A 303 -7.25 -23.05 3.89
N GLU A 304 -5.94 -22.91 3.72
CA GLU A 304 -4.94 -23.57 4.58
C GLU A 304 -5.04 -23.14 6.05
N VAL A 305 -5.28 -21.85 6.30
CA VAL A 305 -5.33 -21.28 7.65
C VAL A 305 -6.56 -20.41 7.84
N ILE A 306 -7.46 -20.84 8.74
CA ILE A 306 -8.58 -20.05 9.23
C ILE A 306 -8.42 -19.79 10.72
N GLN A 307 -8.19 -18.52 11.09
CA GLN A 307 -7.99 -18.13 12.48
C GLN A 307 -9.28 -17.60 13.11
N LEU A 308 -9.79 -18.24 14.16
CA LEU A 308 -11.02 -17.81 14.86
C LEU A 308 -10.78 -17.13 16.22
N ARG A 309 -9.63 -17.33 16.84
CA ARG A 309 -9.30 -16.78 18.17
C ARG A 309 -8.10 -15.85 18.07
N SER A 310 -8.14 -14.75 18.83
CA SER A 310 -7.02 -13.82 18.94
C SER A 310 -5.91 -14.51 19.72
N THR A 311 -4.91 -15.03 19.01
CA THR A 311 -3.61 -15.28 19.63
C THR A 311 -2.89 -13.94 19.69
N PRO A 312 -2.19 -13.59 20.78
CA PRO A 312 -1.32 -12.43 20.75
C PRO A 312 -0.34 -12.63 19.60
N GLU A 313 -0.48 -11.82 18.56
CA GLU A 313 0.49 -11.75 17.48
C GLU A 313 1.82 -11.38 18.13
N LYS A 314 2.75 -12.33 18.24
CA LYS A 314 4.13 -11.95 17.94
C LYS A 314 4.05 -11.46 16.52
N ILE A 315 4.03 -10.14 16.34
CA ILE A 315 4.25 -9.50 15.05
C ILE A 315 5.51 -10.18 14.52
N ALA A 316 5.33 -11.07 13.56
CA ALA A 316 6.42 -11.68 12.83
C ALA A 316 6.97 -10.60 11.92
N SER A 317 7.72 -9.67 12.50
CA SER A 317 8.91 -9.20 11.84
C SER A 317 9.83 -10.41 11.64
N SER A 318 10.62 -10.36 10.57
CA SER A 318 11.52 -11.39 10.04
C SER A 318 10.82 -12.40 9.10
N HIS A 319 11.18 -12.49 7.83
CA HIS A 319 12.48 -13.02 7.38
C HIS A 319 12.93 -14.32 8.08
N ARG A 320 12.02 -15.10 8.67
CA ARG A 320 12.30 -16.50 9.08
C ARG A 320 11.22 -17.44 8.56
N LEU A 321 11.06 -17.49 7.24
CA LEU A 321 10.52 -18.67 6.58
C LEU A 321 11.69 -19.65 6.38
N PHE A 322 11.56 -20.86 6.92
CA PHE A 322 12.52 -21.99 6.93
C PHE A 322 13.67 -21.95 7.96
N VAL A 323 13.40 -22.50 9.16
CA VAL A 323 14.34 -23.40 9.84
C VAL A 323 13.56 -24.62 10.31
N SER A 324 13.86 -25.78 9.70
CA SER A 324 13.42 -27.07 10.23
C SER A 324 14.01 -27.25 11.62
N SER A 325 13.20 -27.48 12.64
CA SER A 325 13.71 -28.02 13.89
C SER A 325 13.50 -29.54 13.85
N LYS A 326 14.50 -30.26 13.35
CA LYS A 326 14.75 -31.64 13.77
C LYS A 326 14.98 -31.62 15.29
N ASN A 327 14.32 -32.54 15.98
CA ASN A 327 14.56 -33.05 17.34
C ASN A 327 15.67 -32.39 18.17
N VAL A 328 15.30 -31.90 19.35
CA VAL A 328 16.09 -32.09 20.58
C VAL A 328 15.14 -32.42 21.73
N LEU A 329 15.34 -33.63 22.29
CA LEU A 329 14.75 -34.13 23.54
C LEU A 329 15.41 -33.47 24.76
N GLY A 330 14.66 -33.32 25.85
CA GLY A 330 15.12 -32.95 27.21
C GLY A 330 15.07 -31.44 27.44
N GLU A 331 14.56 -30.87 28.54
CA GLU A 331 14.43 -31.35 29.91
C GLU A 331 13.17 -30.79 30.59
N LYS A 332 12.77 -31.48 31.67
CA LYS A 332 11.65 -31.14 32.56
C LYS A 332 11.90 -29.82 33.29
N SER A 333 10.85 -29.00 33.44
CA SER A 333 10.64 -28.28 34.70
C SER A 333 9.15 -28.14 35.01
N LYS A 334 8.80 -28.53 36.23
CA LYS A 334 7.45 -28.58 36.80
C LYS A 334 7.14 -27.25 37.51
N ALA A 335 5.93 -26.74 37.29
CA ALA A 335 5.00 -26.14 38.27
C ALA A 335 3.78 -25.63 37.46
N ALA A 336 2.67 -26.37 37.41
CA ALA A 336 1.49 -26.24 38.29
C ALA A 336 0.87 -24.81 38.22
N ASP A 337 -0.40 -24.58 37.91
CA ASP A 337 -1.59 -25.41 38.13
C ASP A 337 -2.81 -24.82 37.36
N LYS A 338 -3.73 -25.69 36.94
CA LYS A 338 -5.17 -25.48 36.60
C LYS A 338 -5.55 -24.60 35.39
N THR A 339 -5.90 -25.25 34.27
CA THR A 339 -7.29 -25.62 33.91
C THR A 339 -7.25 -26.45 32.63
N ASP A 340 -7.52 -27.75 32.75
CA ASP A 340 -7.98 -28.58 31.64
C ASP A 340 -9.47 -28.33 31.47
N GLU A 341 -9.88 -27.93 30.28
CA GLU A 341 -11.01 -28.50 29.55
C GLU A 341 -10.95 -28.02 28.09
N ASP A 342 -10.64 -28.98 27.21
CA ASP A 342 -10.78 -29.04 25.75
C ASP A 342 -10.10 -27.98 24.86
N VAL A 343 -8.83 -28.26 24.57
CA VAL A 343 -8.06 -27.70 23.46
C VAL A 343 -8.50 -28.38 22.14
N SER A 344 -9.28 -27.67 21.32
CA SER A 344 -9.43 -28.02 19.92
C SER A 344 -8.72 -26.97 19.06
N LEU A 345 -7.43 -27.22 18.83
CA LEU A 345 -6.62 -26.58 17.78
C LEU A 345 -6.90 -27.36 16.49
N TYR A 346 -7.72 -26.81 15.59
CA TYR A 346 -7.77 -27.31 14.22
C TYR A 346 -6.62 -26.70 13.45
N THR A 347 -5.50 -27.41 13.42
CA THR A 347 -4.42 -27.20 12.46
C THR A 347 -4.49 -28.38 11.49
N MET A 348 -5.15 -28.20 10.34
CA MET A 348 -5.03 -29.16 9.25
C MET A 348 -3.67 -28.95 8.60
N LEU A 349 -2.72 -29.84 8.89
CA LEU A 349 -1.53 -30.01 8.07
C LEU A 349 -1.90 -30.98 6.95
N LEU A 350 -1.93 -30.48 5.71
CA LEU A 350 -1.89 -31.30 4.48
C LEU A 350 -0.47 -31.31 3.93
#